data_AF-A0A6N8A9K4-F1
#
_entry.id   AF-A0A6N8A9K4-F1
#
_cell.length_a   1.000
_cell.length_b   1.000
_cell.length_c   1.000
_cell.angle_alpha   90.00
_cell.angle_beta   90.00
_cell.angle_gamma   90.00
#
_symmetry.space_group_name_H-M   'P 1'
#
loop_
_entity.id
_entity.type
_entity.pdbx_description
1 polymer ?
#
loop_
_entity_poly.entity_id
_entity_poly.type
_entity_poly.pdbx_seq_one_letter_code
_entity_poly.pdbx_strand_id
1 'polypeptide(L)'
;MSQIEELQRRIVAAMERIGSGVEALGEAAPAGRNQDQELRAALDEERVANAQLEERLKSLKERHDQEIDAMRADIETLRAQPVDSAEADGLRQQLAEAAEKLAAVEAARADLVEAKAALEDRDEVTALKAEIESLRAEQENAEDPAPLRAELEQLKPIAGKAEELETEIAKLRSELADSERVAELSAELDMLRAERASHGAAMSRLDDDLQRLRKANDQLREAVEELRAAAEDGVPDAELLNRATVAELEATRAARATDAAEAHAVLARLEPLLTHANLAEGEVE
;
A
#
# COMPACT_ATOMS: atom_id res chain seq x y z
N MET A 1 10.43 -6.23 -12.51
CA MET A 1 11.37 -6.38 -11.37
C MET A 1 11.07 -5.37 -10.26
N SER A 2 11.03 -4.05 -10.52
CA SER A 2 10.78 -3.04 -9.45
C SER A 2 9.40 -3.13 -8.77
N GLN A 3 8.34 -3.46 -9.51
CA GLN A 3 6.98 -3.57 -8.95
C GLN A 3 6.83 -4.71 -7.93
N ILE A 4 7.59 -5.80 -8.09
CA ILE A 4 7.55 -6.94 -7.17
C ILE A 4 8.28 -6.58 -5.86
N GLU A 5 9.43 -5.91 -5.96
CA GLU A 5 10.16 -5.44 -4.78
C GLU A 5 9.38 -4.39 -3.99
N GLU A 6 8.62 -3.52 -4.66
CA GLU A 6 7.78 -2.52 -4.01
C GLU A 6 6.57 -3.14 -3.30
N LEU A 7 5.97 -4.18 -3.90
CA LEU A 7 4.93 -4.98 -3.25
C LEU A 7 5.48 -5.76 -2.05
N GLN A 8 6.66 -6.38 -2.17
CA GLN A 8 7.30 -7.07 -1.06
C GLN A 8 7.62 -6.14 0.11
N ARG A 9 8.17 -4.94 -0.16
CA ARG A 9 8.41 -3.93 0.90
C ARG A 9 7.13 -3.49 1.59
N ARG A 10 6.03 -3.33 0.84
CA ARG A 10 4.72 -3.00 1.41
C ARG A 10 4.14 -4.12 2.26
N ILE A 11 4.29 -5.37 1.83
CA ILE A 11 3.79 -6.54 2.58
C ILE A 11 4.54 -6.68 3.90
N VAL A 12 5.88 -6.58 3.89
CA VAL A 12 6.69 -6.65 5.13
C VAL A 12 6.32 -5.54 6.10
N ALA A 13 6.17 -4.30 5.62
CA ALA A 13 5.75 -3.18 6.46
C ALA A 13 4.31 -3.35 7.01
N ALA A 14 3.41 -3.95 6.23
CA ALA A 14 2.07 -4.27 6.70
C ALA A 14 2.09 -5.38 7.77
N MET A 15 2.93 -6.40 7.60
CA MET A 15 3.08 -7.49 8.57
C MET A 15 3.67 -7.01 9.90
N GLU A 16 4.70 -6.15 9.88
CA GLU A 16 5.27 -5.55 11.10
C GLU A 16 4.24 -4.66 11.83
N ARG A 17 3.42 -3.92 11.08
CA ARG A 17 2.34 -3.10 11.65
C ARG A 17 1.23 -3.95 12.26
N ILE A 18 0.90 -5.09 11.64
CA ILE A 18 -0.07 -6.04 12.20
C ILE A 18 0.51 -6.71 13.46
N GLY A 19 1.77 -7.14 13.42
CA GLY A 19 2.45 -7.75 14.57
C GLY A 19 2.48 -6.82 15.79
N SER A 20 2.91 -5.57 15.61
CA SER A 20 2.89 -4.55 16.67
C SER A 20 1.47 -4.20 17.13
N GLY A 21 0.49 -4.21 16.22
CA GLY A 21 -0.92 -4.02 16.59
C GLY A 21 -1.48 -5.14 17.45
N VAL A 22 -1.18 -6.40 17.13
CA VAL A 22 -1.62 -7.59 17.88
C VAL A 22 -0.97 -7.63 19.27
N GLU A 23 0.31 -7.25 19.36
CA GLU A 23 1.02 -7.17 20.64
C GLU A 23 0.41 -6.08 21.54
N ALA A 24 0.14 -4.89 21.00
CA ALA A 24 -0.54 -3.81 21.73
C ALA A 24 -1.97 -4.18 22.16
N LEU A 25 -2.74 -4.90 21.33
CA LEU A 25 -4.05 -5.44 21.68
C LEU A 25 -3.96 -6.51 22.78
N GLY A 26 -2.93 -7.36 22.74
CA GLY A 26 -2.64 -8.37 23.75
C GLY A 26 -2.31 -7.76 25.12
N GLU A 27 -1.58 -6.65 25.15
CA GLU A 27 -1.26 -5.90 26.37
C GLU A 27 -2.46 -5.10 26.92
N ALA A 28 -3.34 -4.60 26.05
CA ALA A 28 -4.54 -3.87 26.44
C ALA A 28 -5.66 -4.77 26.99
N ALA A 29 -5.78 -6.02 26.52
CA ALA A 29 -6.83 -6.97 26.92
C ALA A 29 -6.86 -7.33 28.43
N PRO A 30 -5.74 -7.54 29.15
CA PRO A 30 -5.76 -7.73 30.60
C PRO A 30 -6.03 -6.44 31.37
N ALA A 31 -5.58 -5.28 30.86
CA ALA A 31 -5.85 -3.99 31.48
C ALA A 31 -7.34 -3.63 31.43
N GLY A 32 -8.02 -3.86 30.29
CA GLY A 32 -9.47 -3.65 30.16
C GLY A 32 -10.29 -4.57 31.06
N ARG A 33 -9.91 -5.87 31.15
CA ARG A 33 -10.60 -6.83 32.03
C ARG A 33 -10.50 -6.50 33.51
N ASN A 34 -9.36 -5.97 33.96
CA ASN A 34 -9.19 -5.55 35.36
C ASN A 34 -10.01 -4.28 35.65
N GLN A 35 -10.04 -3.30 34.74
CA GLN A 35 -10.87 -2.11 34.87
C GLN A 35 -12.36 -2.45 34.94
N ASP A 36 -12.83 -3.40 34.12
CA ASP A 36 -14.23 -3.85 34.15
C ASP A 36 -14.61 -4.51 35.49
N GLN A 37 -13.69 -5.27 36.10
CA GLN A 37 -13.91 -5.88 37.40
C GLN A 37 -13.96 -4.83 38.52
N GLU A 38 -13.06 -3.85 38.48
CA GLU A 38 -13.03 -2.74 39.44
C GLU A 38 -14.29 -1.87 39.35
N LEU A 39 -14.76 -1.55 38.14
CA LEU A 39 -15.98 -0.78 37.93
C LEU A 39 -17.23 -1.53 38.41
N ARG A 40 -17.30 -2.85 38.22
CA ARG A 40 -18.40 -3.67 38.75
C ARG A 40 -18.42 -3.69 40.27
N ALA A 41 -17.25 -3.83 40.91
CA ALA A 41 -17.15 -3.79 42.35
C ALA A 41 -17.59 -2.43 42.93
N ALA A 42 -17.16 -1.33 42.30
CA ALA A 42 -17.58 0.03 42.68
C ALA A 42 -19.10 0.24 42.52
N LEU A 43 -19.70 -0.28 41.44
CA LEU A 43 -21.14 -0.18 41.21
C LEU A 43 -21.95 -0.93 42.28
N ASP A 44 -21.48 -2.11 42.69
CA ASP A 44 -22.15 -2.89 43.73
C ASP A 44 -22.00 -2.23 45.12
N GLU A 45 -20.87 -1.60 45.41
CA GLU A 45 -20.68 -0.79 46.62
C GLU A 45 -21.62 0.43 46.65
N GLU A 46 -21.73 1.17 45.55
CA GLU A 46 -22.65 2.31 45.41
C GLU A 46 -24.12 1.91 45.53
N ARG A 47 -24.50 0.71 45.04
CA ARG A 47 -25.86 0.17 45.22
C ARG A 47 -26.18 -0.12 46.68
N VAL A 48 -25.24 -0.72 47.41
CA VAL A 48 -25.41 -0.99 48.85
C VAL A 48 -25.49 0.32 49.63
N ALA A 49 -24.64 1.31 49.31
CA ALA A 49 -24.68 2.62 49.93
C ALA A 49 -26.03 3.33 49.68
N ASN A 50 -26.53 3.31 48.45
CA ASN A 50 -27.83 3.88 48.12
C ASN A 50 -28.98 3.19 48.87
N ALA A 51 -29.00 1.86 48.94
CA ALA A 51 -30.03 1.14 49.70
C ALA A 51 -30.05 1.54 51.19
N GLN A 52 -28.87 1.72 51.80
CA GLN A 52 -28.75 2.19 53.18
C GLN A 52 -29.22 3.64 53.35
N LEU A 53 -28.93 4.52 52.38
CA LEU A 53 -29.40 5.91 52.38
C LEU A 53 -30.92 5.99 52.21
N GLU A 54 -31.52 5.16 51.35
CA GLU A 54 -32.97 5.09 51.18
C GLU A 54 -33.68 4.63 52.46
N GLU A 55 -33.14 3.63 53.15
CA GLU A 55 -33.68 3.17 54.43
C GLU A 55 -33.57 4.25 55.52
N ARG A 56 -32.42 4.95 55.59
CA ARG A 56 -32.24 6.09 56.50
C ARG A 56 -33.22 7.21 56.18
N LEU A 57 -33.39 7.57 54.91
CA LEU A 57 -34.33 8.59 54.46
C LEU A 57 -35.77 8.20 54.79
N LYS A 58 -36.14 6.92 54.63
CA LYS A 58 -37.46 6.42 55.01
C LYS A 58 -37.69 6.58 56.51
N SER A 59 -36.73 6.16 57.33
CA SER A 59 -36.82 6.30 58.79
C SER A 59 -36.88 7.77 59.25
N LEU A 60 -36.14 8.65 58.57
CA LEU A 60 -36.14 10.09 58.85
C LEU A 60 -37.48 10.72 58.48
N LYS A 61 -38.06 10.34 57.33
CA LYS A 61 -39.39 10.78 56.91
C LYS A 61 -40.48 10.33 57.88
N GLU A 62 -40.45 9.08 58.33
CA GLU A 62 -41.41 8.58 59.31
C GLU A 62 -41.31 9.33 60.65
N ARG A 63 -40.09 9.67 61.10
CA ARG A 63 -39.89 10.49 62.30
C ARG A 63 -40.41 11.91 62.12
N HIS A 64 -40.10 12.55 61.00
CA HIS A 64 -40.58 13.92 60.74
C HIS A 64 -42.10 13.98 60.57
N ASP A 65 -42.72 13.00 59.91
CA ASP A 65 -44.18 12.92 59.81
C ASP A 65 -44.82 12.79 61.21
N GLN A 66 -44.23 11.98 62.10
CA GLN A 66 -44.67 11.87 63.51
C GLN A 66 -44.48 13.18 64.30
N GLU A 67 -43.36 13.88 64.11
CA GLU A 67 -43.10 15.18 64.75
C GLU A 67 -44.08 16.27 64.26
N ILE A 68 -44.40 16.28 62.97
CA ILE A 68 -45.39 17.19 62.36
C ILE A 68 -46.78 16.91 62.94
N ASP A 69 -47.19 15.65 63.01
CA ASP A 69 -48.50 15.29 63.55
C ASP A 69 -48.61 15.58 65.05
N ALA A 70 -47.53 15.39 65.81
CA ALA A 70 -47.45 15.81 67.21
C ALA A 70 -47.55 17.34 67.36
N MET A 71 -46.80 18.11 66.56
CA MET A 71 -46.87 19.57 66.56
C MET A 71 -48.26 20.08 66.16
N ARG A 72 -48.95 19.44 65.21
CA ARG A 72 -50.34 19.76 64.84
C ARG A 72 -51.30 19.50 65.99
N ALA A 73 -51.19 18.37 66.67
CA ALA A 73 -52.01 18.05 67.84
C ALA A 73 -51.76 19.01 69.01
N ASP A 74 -50.51 19.40 69.25
CA ASP A 74 -50.15 20.41 70.26
C ASP A 74 -50.75 21.77 69.91
N ILE A 75 -50.68 22.19 68.63
CA ILE A 75 -51.32 23.42 68.14
C ILE A 75 -52.83 23.41 68.37
N GLU A 76 -53.50 22.29 68.08
CA GLU A 76 -54.93 22.13 68.27
C GLU A 76 -55.32 22.14 69.77
N THR A 77 -54.50 21.50 70.61
CA THR A 77 -54.71 21.46 72.06
C THR A 77 -54.53 22.84 72.69
N LEU A 78 -53.49 23.57 72.30
CA LEU A 78 -53.23 24.95 72.75
C LEU A 78 -54.31 25.92 72.26
N ARG A 79 -54.90 25.69 71.08
CA ARG A 79 -56.06 26.48 70.59
C ARG A 79 -57.34 26.22 71.39
N ALA A 80 -57.49 25.03 71.99
CA ALA A 80 -58.68 24.62 72.73
C ALA A 80 -58.68 25.03 74.22
N GLN A 81 -57.56 25.49 74.77
CA GLN A 81 -57.47 25.92 76.16
C GLN A 81 -58.00 27.37 76.34
N PRO A 82 -58.88 27.64 77.34
CA PRO A 82 -59.26 29.00 77.71
C PRO A 82 -58.17 29.61 78.60
N VAL A 83 -57.53 30.70 78.15
CA VAL A 83 -56.36 31.31 78.83
C VAL A 83 -56.63 32.77 79.20
N ASP A 84 -56.18 33.19 80.38
CA ASP A 84 -56.15 34.60 80.83
C ASP A 84 -55.19 35.46 79.98
N SER A 85 -55.52 36.74 79.84
CA SER A 85 -55.07 37.60 78.71
C SER A 85 -53.57 37.76 78.45
N ALA A 86 -52.68 37.54 79.41
CA ALA A 86 -51.24 37.76 79.25
C ALA A 86 -50.45 36.51 78.80
N GLU A 87 -50.88 35.31 79.20
CA GLU A 87 -50.27 34.04 78.76
C GLU A 87 -50.77 33.64 77.36
N ALA A 88 -51.96 34.11 76.98
CA ALA A 88 -52.56 33.90 75.67
C ALA A 88 -51.70 34.47 74.52
N ASP A 89 -51.02 35.60 74.72
CA ASP A 89 -50.22 36.22 73.67
C ASP A 89 -48.87 35.49 73.45
N GLY A 90 -48.26 34.97 74.51
CA GLY A 90 -47.06 34.13 74.41
C GLY A 90 -47.34 32.78 73.73
N LEU A 91 -48.47 32.13 74.08
CA LEU A 91 -48.89 30.90 73.42
C LEU A 91 -49.28 31.14 71.96
N ARG A 92 -49.92 32.26 71.63
CA ARG A 92 -50.21 32.64 70.23
C ARG A 92 -48.94 32.85 69.41
N GLN A 93 -47.89 33.43 69.98
CA GLN A 93 -46.61 33.58 69.31
C GLN A 93 -45.95 32.21 69.05
N GLN A 94 -45.94 31.30 70.02
CA GLN A 94 -45.41 29.95 69.83
C GLN A 94 -46.21 29.14 68.79
N LEU A 95 -47.54 29.32 68.75
CA LEU A 95 -48.38 28.72 67.71
C LEU A 95 -48.09 29.27 66.31
N ALA A 96 -47.80 30.57 66.20
CA ALA A 96 -47.40 31.18 64.92
C ALA A 96 -46.03 30.64 64.45
N GLU A 97 -45.05 30.55 65.36
CA GLU A 97 -43.72 30.00 65.06
C GLU A 97 -43.78 28.50 64.70
N ALA A 98 -44.64 27.72 65.38
CA ALA A 98 -44.83 26.31 65.05
C ALA A 98 -45.54 26.12 63.70
N ALA A 99 -46.53 26.95 63.38
CA ALA A 99 -47.21 26.93 62.09
C ALA A 99 -46.25 27.31 60.93
N GLU A 100 -45.34 28.26 61.14
CA GLU A 100 -44.34 28.64 60.14
C GLU A 100 -43.33 27.50 59.88
N LYS A 101 -42.86 26.82 60.94
CA LYS A 101 -41.98 25.65 60.80
C LYS A 101 -42.69 24.49 60.09
N LEU A 102 -43.96 24.25 60.39
CA LEU A 102 -44.77 23.23 59.72
C LEU A 102 -44.90 23.54 58.22
N ALA A 103 -45.19 24.79 57.86
CA ALA A 103 -45.29 25.23 56.47
C ALA A 103 -43.95 25.08 55.72
N ALA A 104 -42.82 25.36 56.38
CA ALA A 104 -41.49 25.16 55.79
C ALA A 104 -41.19 23.67 55.53
N VAL A 105 -41.59 22.77 56.43
CA VAL A 105 -41.38 21.32 56.26
C VAL A 105 -42.30 20.76 55.16
N GLU A 106 -43.55 21.25 55.07
CA GLU A 106 -44.47 20.88 53.99
C GLU A 106 -43.96 21.35 52.62
N ALA A 107 -43.38 22.54 52.53
CA ALA A 107 -42.73 23.04 51.31
C ALA A 107 -41.53 22.17 50.91
N ALA A 108 -40.63 21.86 51.85
CA ALA A 108 -39.50 20.97 51.58
C ALA A 108 -39.93 19.56 51.15
N ARG A 109 -41.07 19.06 51.66
CA ARG A 109 -41.65 17.78 51.24
C ARG A 109 -42.17 17.85 49.80
N ALA A 110 -42.78 18.97 49.40
CA ALA A 110 -43.25 19.18 48.03
C ALA A 110 -42.08 19.19 47.03
N ASP A 111 -41.01 19.93 47.33
CA ASP A 111 -39.79 19.98 46.51
C ASP A 111 -39.15 18.58 46.35
N LEU A 112 -39.16 17.78 47.42
CA LEU A 112 -38.59 16.42 47.43
C LEU A 112 -39.47 15.44 46.62
N VAL A 113 -40.78 15.66 46.53
CA VAL A 113 -41.68 14.89 45.66
C VAL A 113 -41.44 15.25 44.20
N GLU A 114 -41.24 16.53 43.89
CA GLU A 114 -40.93 17.00 42.54
C GLU A 114 -39.57 16.48 42.05
N ALA A 115 -38.53 16.54 42.88
CA ALA A 115 -37.21 15.97 42.57
C ALA A 115 -37.26 14.45 42.37
N LYS A 116 -38.13 13.74 43.12
CA LYS A 116 -38.35 12.30 42.92
C LYS A 116 -39.10 12.00 41.63
N ALA A 117 -40.09 12.80 41.25
CA ALA A 117 -40.79 12.64 39.98
C ALA A 117 -39.84 12.85 38.78
N ALA A 118 -38.93 13.82 38.86
CA ALA A 118 -37.91 14.04 37.84
C ALA A 118 -36.89 12.89 37.74
N LEU A 119 -36.55 12.23 38.85
CA LEU A 119 -35.69 11.03 38.85
C LEU A 119 -36.41 9.77 38.38
N GLU A 120 -37.74 9.72 38.54
CA GLU A 120 -38.61 8.66 38.07
C GLU A 120 -39.10 8.88 36.63
N ASP A 121 -38.60 9.89 35.90
CA ASP A 121 -38.83 10.06 34.47
C ASP A 121 -38.30 8.82 33.73
N ARG A 122 -39.22 7.85 33.65
CA ARG A 122 -39.05 6.46 33.25
C ARG A 122 -38.53 6.38 31.82
N ASP A 123 -38.72 7.43 31.05
CA ASP A 123 -38.35 7.56 29.64
C ASP A 123 -36.83 7.69 29.45
N GLU A 124 -36.11 8.43 30.31
CA GLU A 124 -34.64 8.52 30.21
C GLU A 124 -33.96 7.23 30.69
N VAL A 125 -34.45 6.64 31.78
CA VAL A 125 -33.91 5.37 32.31
C VAL A 125 -34.20 4.22 31.34
N THR A 126 -35.33 4.23 30.65
CA THR A 126 -35.64 3.21 29.62
C THR A 126 -34.84 3.42 28.35
N ALA A 127 -34.61 4.67 27.94
CA ALA A 127 -33.74 4.99 26.80
C ALA A 127 -32.30 4.53 27.04
N LEU A 128 -31.72 4.86 28.21
CA LEU A 128 -30.36 4.42 28.56
C LEU A 128 -30.25 2.90 28.70
N LYS A 129 -31.29 2.22 29.20
CA LYS A 129 -31.32 0.74 29.23
C LYS A 129 -31.34 0.14 27.83
N ALA A 130 -32.12 0.71 26.91
CA ALA A 130 -32.16 0.26 25.52
C ALA A 130 -30.81 0.50 24.80
N GLU A 131 -30.16 1.64 25.07
CA GLU A 131 -28.84 1.93 24.53
C GLU A 131 -27.77 0.97 25.07
N ILE A 132 -27.79 0.66 26.38
CA ILE A 132 -26.91 -0.34 26.99
C ILE A 132 -27.15 -1.73 26.39
N GLU A 133 -28.40 -2.10 26.10
CA GLU A 133 -28.73 -3.38 25.47
C GLU A 133 -28.21 -3.45 24.02
N SER A 134 -28.33 -2.37 23.25
CA SER A 134 -27.75 -2.25 21.91
C SER A 134 -26.23 -2.40 21.93
N LEU A 135 -25.54 -1.67 22.81
CA LEU A 135 -24.08 -1.71 22.93
C LEU A 135 -23.57 -3.08 23.37
N ARG A 136 -24.31 -3.78 24.23
CA ARG A 136 -23.99 -5.17 24.62
C ARG A 136 -24.12 -6.14 23.46
N ALA A 137 -25.16 -6.00 22.63
CA ALA A 137 -25.32 -6.83 21.43
C ALA A 137 -24.23 -6.55 20.39
N GLU A 138 -23.79 -5.30 20.24
CA GLU A 138 -22.65 -4.95 19.39
C GLU A 138 -21.33 -5.54 19.91
N GLN A 139 -21.10 -5.50 21.23
CA GLN A 139 -19.94 -6.15 21.86
C GLN A 139 -19.95 -7.68 21.68
N GLU A 140 -21.10 -8.33 21.85
CA GLU A 140 -21.23 -9.79 21.67
C GLU A 140 -20.93 -10.21 20.21
N ASN A 141 -21.38 -9.41 19.24
CA ASN A 141 -21.04 -9.63 17.82
C ASN A 141 -19.56 -9.36 17.51
N ALA A 142 -18.93 -8.40 18.18
CA ALA A 142 -17.49 -8.12 18.04
C ALA A 142 -16.62 -9.19 18.73
N GLU A 143 -17.15 -9.84 19.79
CA GLU A 143 -16.49 -10.93 20.49
C GLU A 143 -16.59 -12.27 19.75
N ASP A 144 -17.59 -12.49 18.88
CA ASP A 144 -17.70 -13.72 18.09
C ASP A 144 -16.66 -13.76 16.95
N PRO A 145 -15.59 -14.55 17.06
CA PRO A 145 -14.55 -14.63 16.04
C PRO A 145 -14.92 -15.65 14.96
N ALA A 146 -16.08 -16.34 15.04
CA ALA A 146 -16.51 -17.36 14.10
C ALA A 146 -16.54 -16.88 12.63
N PRO A 147 -17.10 -15.71 12.27
CA PRO A 147 -17.08 -15.25 10.88
C PRO A 147 -15.67 -15.01 10.35
N LEU A 148 -14.80 -14.36 11.13
CA LEU A 148 -13.41 -14.11 10.75
C LEU A 148 -12.59 -15.40 10.66
N ARG A 149 -12.83 -16.37 11.56
CA ARG A 149 -12.21 -17.70 11.49
C ARG A 149 -12.65 -18.47 10.25
N ALA A 150 -13.92 -18.38 9.86
CA ALA A 150 -14.43 -19.01 8.66
C ALA A 150 -13.80 -18.40 7.39
N GLU A 151 -13.63 -17.07 7.34
CA GLU A 151 -12.92 -16.40 6.25
C GLU A 151 -11.44 -16.80 6.21
N LEU A 152 -10.75 -16.88 7.35
CA LEU A 152 -9.36 -17.34 7.41
C LEU A 152 -9.20 -18.78 6.92
N GLU A 153 -10.12 -19.68 7.28
CA GLU A 153 -10.12 -21.06 6.77
C GLU A 153 -10.35 -21.12 5.24
N GLN A 154 -11.13 -20.20 4.68
CA GLN A 154 -11.30 -20.10 3.23
C GLN A 154 -10.06 -19.54 2.51
N LEU A 155 -9.32 -18.63 3.15
CA LEU A 155 -8.12 -18.00 2.57
C LEU A 155 -6.87 -18.88 2.66
N LYS A 156 -6.75 -19.76 3.67
CA LYS A 156 -5.63 -20.70 3.81
C LYS A 156 -5.29 -21.53 2.56
N PRO A 157 -6.24 -22.21 1.89
CA PRO A 157 -5.93 -22.98 0.68
C PRO A 157 -5.52 -22.09 -0.50
N ILE A 158 -5.98 -20.84 -0.54
CA ILE A 158 -5.59 -19.88 -1.58
C ILE A 158 -4.14 -19.43 -1.36
N ALA A 159 -3.76 -19.15 -0.11
CA ALA A 159 -2.38 -18.82 0.25
C ALA A 159 -1.42 -19.99 -0.08
N GLY A 160 -1.80 -21.23 0.23
CA GLY A 160 -1.00 -22.41 -0.13
C GLY A 160 -0.79 -22.57 -1.64
N LYS A 161 -1.85 -22.36 -2.45
CA LYS A 161 -1.72 -22.36 -3.92
C LYS A 161 -0.83 -21.24 -4.45
N ALA A 162 -0.85 -20.07 -3.81
CA ALA A 162 0.02 -18.96 -4.19
C ALA A 162 1.50 -19.31 -3.93
N GLU A 163 1.81 -19.92 -2.78
CA GLU A 163 3.16 -20.41 -2.47
C GLU A 163 3.61 -21.49 -3.47
N GLU A 164 2.76 -22.46 -3.81
CA GLU A 164 3.05 -23.48 -4.83
C GLU A 164 3.40 -22.85 -6.18
N LEU A 165 2.58 -21.90 -6.66
CA LEU A 165 2.85 -21.19 -7.91
C LEU A 165 4.14 -20.37 -7.87
N GLU A 166 4.45 -19.73 -6.74
CA GLU A 166 5.71 -19.00 -6.57
C GLU A 166 6.92 -19.94 -6.67
N THR A 167 6.85 -21.13 -6.08
CA THR A 167 7.92 -22.13 -6.21
C THR A 167 8.06 -22.66 -7.64
N GLU A 168 6.95 -22.86 -8.35
CA GLU A 168 6.97 -23.30 -9.75
C GLU A 168 7.54 -22.21 -10.67
N ILE A 169 7.18 -20.95 -10.46
CA ILE A 169 7.77 -19.81 -11.18
C ILE A 169 9.27 -19.71 -10.91
N ALA A 170 9.71 -19.90 -9.66
CA ALA A 170 11.13 -19.88 -9.31
C ALA A 170 11.89 -21.01 -10.02
N LYS A 171 11.32 -22.21 -10.04
CA LYS A 171 11.88 -23.37 -10.75
C LYS A 171 11.96 -23.14 -12.26
N LEU A 172 10.88 -22.70 -12.90
CA LEU A 172 10.87 -22.40 -14.33
C LEU A 172 11.85 -21.28 -14.71
N ARG A 173 12.05 -20.29 -13.82
CA ARG A 173 13.06 -19.24 -14.02
C ARG A 173 14.49 -19.79 -13.91
N SER A 174 14.75 -20.69 -12.97
CA SER A 174 16.03 -21.40 -12.89
C SER A 174 16.23 -22.22 -14.15
N GLU A 175 15.27 -23.06 -14.54
CA GLU A 175 15.36 -23.89 -15.76
C GLU A 175 15.56 -23.06 -17.03
N LEU A 176 14.95 -21.87 -17.12
CA LEU A 176 15.17 -20.95 -18.25
C LEU A 176 16.57 -20.31 -18.21
N ALA A 177 17.07 -19.93 -17.03
CA ALA A 177 18.41 -19.37 -16.85
C ALA A 177 19.51 -20.44 -17.05
N ASP A 178 19.24 -21.67 -16.61
CA ASP A 178 20.08 -22.85 -16.73
C ASP A 178 20.00 -23.45 -18.13
N SER A 179 19.04 -23.03 -18.96
CA SER A 179 19.04 -23.37 -20.38
C SER A 179 20.22 -22.67 -21.05
N GLU A 180 21.37 -23.36 -21.05
CA GLU A 180 22.61 -23.01 -21.77
C GLU A 180 22.30 -22.60 -23.23
N ARG A 181 21.19 -23.11 -23.77
CA ARG A 181 20.65 -22.76 -25.07
C ARG A 181 20.42 -21.26 -25.29
N VAL A 182 20.02 -20.48 -24.27
CA VAL A 182 19.83 -19.02 -24.42
C VAL A 182 21.18 -18.32 -24.56
N ALA A 183 22.18 -18.74 -23.78
CA ALA A 183 23.53 -18.21 -23.87
C ALA A 183 24.20 -18.59 -25.21
N GLU A 184 24.05 -19.85 -25.63
CA GLU A 184 24.49 -20.35 -26.94
C GLU A 184 23.86 -19.56 -28.09
N LEU A 185 22.54 -19.42 -28.11
CA LEU A 185 21.83 -18.68 -29.16
C LEU A 185 22.21 -17.19 -29.18
N SER A 186 22.46 -16.60 -28.01
CA SER A 186 22.96 -15.22 -27.94
C SER A 186 24.36 -15.10 -28.55
N ALA A 187 25.26 -16.03 -28.22
CA ALA A 187 26.60 -16.06 -28.78
C ALA A 187 26.58 -16.30 -30.31
N GLU A 188 25.75 -17.22 -30.79
CA GLU A 188 25.53 -17.45 -32.23
C GLU A 188 25.02 -16.17 -32.92
N LEU A 189 24.06 -15.45 -32.32
CA LEU A 189 23.54 -14.20 -32.86
C LEU A 189 24.60 -13.10 -32.93
N ASP A 190 25.45 -12.98 -31.92
CA ASP A 190 26.52 -11.99 -31.90
C ASP A 190 27.61 -12.30 -32.93
N MET A 191 27.94 -13.58 -33.14
CA MET A 191 28.80 -14.02 -34.24
C MET A 191 28.21 -13.67 -35.60
N LEU A 192 26.94 -14.01 -35.87
CA LEU A 192 26.27 -13.68 -37.13
C LEU A 192 26.17 -12.16 -37.37
N ARG A 193 26.03 -11.36 -36.32
CA ARG A 193 26.07 -9.89 -36.40
C ARG A 193 27.46 -9.39 -36.78
N ALA A 194 28.50 -9.93 -36.17
CA ALA A 194 29.89 -9.58 -36.48
C ALA A 194 30.25 -9.95 -37.93
N GLU A 195 29.84 -11.12 -38.41
CA GLU A 195 29.99 -11.54 -39.81
C GLU A 195 29.29 -10.58 -40.77
N ARG A 196 28.01 -10.23 -40.50
CA ARG A 196 27.27 -9.27 -41.33
C ARG A 196 27.93 -7.89 -41.37
N ALA A 197 28.45 -7.41 -40.24
CA ALA A 197 29.17 -6.14 -40.18
C ALA A 197 30.47 -6.18 -41.01
N SER A 198 31.24 -7.26 -40.89
CA SER A 198 32.45 -7.50 -41.67
C SER A 198 32.15 -7.55 -43.18
N HIS A 199 31.11 -8.30 -43.58
CA HIS A 199 30.66 -8.37 -44.97
C HIS A 199 30.20 -7.01 -45.51
N GLY A 200 29.47 -6.23 -44.72
CA GLY A 200 29.07 -4.87 -45.10
C GLY A 200 30.27 -3.95 -45.33
N ALA A 201 31.29 -4.03 -44.48
CA ALA A 201 32.52 -3.26 -44.63
C ALA A 201 33.33 -3.68 -45.87
N ALA A 202 33.44 -4.99 -46.15
CA ALA A 202 34.11 -5.49 -47.34
C ALA A 202 33.40 -5.06 -48.64
N MET A 203 32.06 -5.13 -48.66
CA MET A 203 31.27 -4.69 -49.82
C MET A 203 31.42 -3.19 -50.08
N SER A 204 31.39 -2.36 -49.02
CA SER A 204 31.61 -0.92 -49.15
C SER A 204 32.98 -0.59 -49.76
N ARG A 205 34.04 -1.32 -49.38
CA ARG A 205 35.38 -1.12 -49.95
C ARG A 205 35.43 -1.50 -51.43
N LEU A 206 34.79 -2.62 -51.80
CA LEU A 206 34.70 -3.05 -53.18
C LEU A 206 33.94 -2.01 -54.04
N ASP A 207 32.84 -1.47 -53.53
CA ASP A 207 32.09 -0.40 -54.21
C ASP A 207 32.95 0.85 -54.43
N ASP A 208 33.73 1.27 -53.42
CA ASP A 208 34.66 2.41 -53.54
C ASP A 208 35.73 2.17 -54.60
N ASP A 209 36.31 0.97 -54.64
CA ASP A 209 37.34 0.61 -55.62
C ASP A 209 36.78 0.47 -57.04
N LEU A 210 35.55 -0.04 -57.20
CA LEU A 210 34.85 -0.07 -58.49
C LEU A 210 34.53 1.34 -58.99
N GLN A 211 34.15 2.27 -58.10
CA GLN A 211 33.96 3.68 -58.47
C GLN A 211 35.26 4.33 -58.92
N ARG A 212 36.38 4.05 -58.24
CA ARG A 212 37.71 4.52 -58.66
C ARG A 212 38.11 3.96 -60.01
N LEU A 213 37.87 2.68 -60.26
CA LEU A 213 38.15 2.04 -61.55
C LEU A 213 37.35 2.68 -62.69
N ARG A 214 36.05 2.95 -62.48
CA ARG A 214 35.21 3.64 -63.48
C ARG A 214 35.78 5.02 -63.80
N LYS A 215 36.07 5.82 -62.76
CA LYS A 215 36.63 7.16 -62.93
C LYS A 215 37.98 7.15 -63.66
N ALA A 216 38.90 6.26 -63.29
CA ALA A 216 40.21 6.16 -63.95
C ALA A 216 40.08 5.72 -65.42
N ASN A 217 39.13 4.83 -65.74
CA ASN A 217 38.85 4.45 -67.12
C ASN A 217 38.21 5.58 -67.93
N ASP A 218 37.32 6.36 -67.33
CA ASP A 218 36.73 7.53 -67.99
C ASP A 218 37.81 8.58 -68.32
N GLN A 219 38.72 8.85 -67.37
CA GLN A 219 39.88 9.72 -67.59
C GLN A 219 40.83 9.20 -68.66
N LEU A 220 41.06 7.88 -68.72
CA LEU A 220 41.85 7.27 -69.79
C LEU A 220 41.18 7.43 -71.16
N ARG A 221 39.86 7.26 -71.24
CA ARG A 221 39.10 7.47 -72.48
C ARG A 221 39.19 8.91 -72.96
N GLU A 222 38.97 9.88 -72.07
CA GLU A 222 39.09 11.31 -72.37
C GLU A 222 40.52 11.64 -72.87
N ALA A 223 41.56 11.19 -72.16
CA ALA A 223 42.94 11.44 -72.56
C ALA A 223 43.31 10.80 -73.91
N VAL A 224 42.76 9.62 -74.23
CA VAL A 224 42.96 8.96 -75.52
C VAL A 224 42.19 9.66 -76.64
N GLU A 225 40.99 10.19 -76.38
CA GLU A 225 40.22 10.98 -77.34
C GLU A 225 40.95 12.27 -77.70
N GLU A 226 41.45 13.00 -76.71
CA GLU A 226 42.24 14.21 -76.94
C GLU A 226 43.54 13.93 -77.70
N LEU A 227 44.23 12.83 -77.37
CA LEU A 227 45.45 12.43 -78.06
C LEU A 227 45.17 12.03 -79.52
N ARG A 228 44.03 11.38 -79.79
CA ARG A 228 43.59 11.07 -81.16
C ARG A 228 43.25 12.32 -81.95
N ALA A 229 42.53 13.27 -81.36
CA ALA A 229 42.20 14.53 -82.02
C ALA A 229 43.47 15.32 -82.39
N ALA A 230 44.44 15.44 -81.47
CA ALA A 230 45.71 16.09 -81.75
C ALA A 230 46.55 15.37 -82.81
N ALA A 231 46.48 14.04 -82.86
CA ALA A 231 47.15 13.24 -83.89
C ALA A 231 46.51 13.43 -85.28
N GLU A 232 45.19 13.61 -85.37
CA GLU A 232 44.48 13.92 -86.62
C GLU A 232 44.85 15.30 -87.17
N ASP A 233 45.07 16.28 -86.28
CA ASP A 233 45.55 17.63 -86.62
C ASP A 233 47.05 17.66 -87.01
N GLY A 234 47.74 16.52 -86.90
CA GLY A 234 49.16 16.38 -87.26
C GLY A 234 50.14 17.06 -86.31
N VAL A 235 49.69 17.44 -85.10
CA VAL A 235 50.54 18.08 -84.08
C VAL A 235 50.90 17.04 -83.00
N PRO A 236 52.14 16.52 -82.98
CA PRO A 236 52.59 15.66 -81.90
C PRO A 236 52.80 16.48 -80.63
N ASP A 237 51.89 16.36 -79.66
CA ASP A 237 51.99 16.99 -78.34
C ASP A 237 52.55 16.01 -77.30
N ALA A 238 53.75 16.30 -76.81
CA ALA A 238 54.42 15.50 -75.79
C ALA A 238 53.72 15.55 -74.42
N GLU A 239 53.02 16.64 -74.10
CA GLU A 239 52.29 16.79 -72.84
C GLU A 239 51.02 15.94 -72.83
N LEU A 240 50.29 15.87 -73.96
CA LEU A 240 49.14 14.97 -74.13
C LEU A 240 49.55 13.50 -74.04
N LEU A 241 50.69 13.13 -74.65
CA LEU A 241 51.23 11.78 -74.54
C LEU A 241 51.56 11.43 -73.08
N ASN A 242 52.25 12.31 -72.37
CA ASN A 242 52.55 12.11 -70.95
C ASN A 242 51.25 11.97 -70.14
N ARG A 243 50.24 12.82 -70.38
CA ARG A 243 48.93 12.74 -69.71
C ARG A 243 48.22 11.40 -69.98
N ALA A 244 48.19 10.94 -71.23
CA ALA A 244 47.60 9.65 -71.58
C ALA A 244 48.31 8.47 -70.90
N THR A 245 49.65 8.49 -70.85
CA THR A 245 50.41 7.43 -70.16
C THR A 245 50.22 7.44 -68.65
N VAL A 246 50.06 8.61 -68.02
CA VAL A 246 49.71 8.72 -66.60
C VAL A 246 48.31 8.16 -66.36
N ALA A 247 47.33 8.51 -67.19
CA ALA A 247 45.98 7.97 -67.10
C ALA A 247 45.95 6.44 -67.31
N GLU A 248 46.78 5.90 -68.19
CA GLU A 248 46.92 4.45 -68.41
C GLU A 248 47.51 3.76 -67.16
N LEU A 249 48.55 4.35 -66.56
CA LEU A 249 49.12 3.85 -65.31
C LEU A 249 48.12 3.92 -64.15
N GLU A 250 47.31 4.97 -64.07
CA GLU A 250 46.27 5.11 -63.05
C GLU A 250 45.13 4.10 -63.26
N ALA A 251 44.67 3.89 -64.49
CA ALA A 251 43.64 2.89 -64.83
C ALA A 251 44.12 1.46 -64.53
N THR A 252 45.37 1.13 -64.88
CA THR A 252 45.94 -0.21 -64.60
C THR A 252 46.16 -0.43 -63.11
N ARG A 253 46.55 0.60 -62.34
CA ARG A 253 46.63 0.54 -60.87
C ARG A 253 45.26 0.35 -60.25
N ALA A 254 44.25 1.09 -60.71
CA ALA A 254 42.88 0.94 -60.24
C ALA A 254 42.33 -0.46 -60.53
N ALA A 255 42.58 -1.00 -61.73
CA ALA A 255 42.16 -2.36 -62.10
C ALA A 255 42.76 -3.42 -61.17
N ARG A 256 44.08 -3.35 -60.93
CA ARG A 256 44.75 -4.27 -60.00
C ARG A 256 44.26 -4.13 -58.55
N ALA A 257 43.92 -2.91 -58.12
CA ALA A 257 43.37 -2.68 -56.79
C ALA A 257 41.98 -3.30 -56.65
N THR A 258 41.12 -3.14 -57.66
CA THR A 258 39.80 -3.78 -57.70
C THR A 258 39.92 -5.31 -57.72
N ASP A 259 40.77 -5.87 -58.58
CA ASP A 259 41.01 -7.34 -58.64
C ASP A 259 41.46 -7.89 -57.28
N ALA A 260 42.37 -7.17 -56.60
CA ALA A 260 42.83 -7.53 -55.27
C ALA A 260 41.69 -7.44 -54.24
N ALA A 261 40.86 -6.40 -54.28
CA ALA A 261 39.72 -6.23 -53.37
C ALA A 261 38.65 -7.33 -53.58
N GLU A 262 38.36 -7.68 -54.84
CA GLU A 262 37.47 -8.79 -55.19
C GLU A 262 38.00 -10.12 -54.66
N ALA A 263 39.29 -10.41 -54.87
CA ALA A 263 39.92 -11.63 -54.35
C ALA A 263 39.84 -11.71 -52.82
N HIS A 264 40.10 -10.61 -52.10
CA HIS A 264 39.97 -10.57 -50.65
C HIS A 264 38.51 -10.74 -50.19
N ALA A 265 37.54 -10.15 -50.89
CA ALA A 265 36.13 -10.30 -50.57
C ALA A 265 35.65 -11.75 -50.76
N VAL A 266 36.13 -12.43 -51.81
CA VAL A 266 35.86 -13.85 -52.05
C VAL A 266 36.51 -14.73 -50.99
N LEU A 267 37.80 -14.50 -50.68
CA LEU A 267 38.51 -15.24 -49.63
C LEU A 267 37.82 -15.08 -48.26
N ALA A 268 37.44 -13.86 -47.89
CA ALA A 268 36.73 -13.59 -46.64
C ALA A 268 35.37 -14.32 -46.54
N ARG A 269 34.76 -14.70 -47.66
CA ARG A 269 33.51 -15.47 -47.71
C ARG A 269 33.74 -16.99 -47.75
N LEU A 270 34.87 -17.43 -48.31
CA LEU A 270 35.22 -18.85 -48.39
C LEU A 270 35.90 -19.36 -47.11
N GLU A 271 36.66 -18.52 -46.42
CA GLU A 271 37.37 -18.89 -45.19
C GLU A 271 36.46 -19.50 -44.12
N PRO A 272 35.28 -18.93 -43.79
CA PRO A 272 34.38 -19.54 -42.81
C PRO A 272 33.86 -20.91 -43.28
N LEU A 273 33.50 -21.02 -44.56
CA LEU A 273 32.97 -22.26 -45.14
C LEU A 273 34.02 -23.38 -45.15
N LEU A 274 35.29 -23.03 -45.38
CA LEU A 274 36.42 -23.97 -45.33
C LEU A 274 36.73 -24.38 -43.88
N THR A 275 36.68 -23.45 -42.93
CA THR A 275 36.87 -23.81 -41.51
C THR A 275 35.76 -24.72 -41.00
N HIS A 276 34.50 -24.49 -41.40
CA HIS A 276 33.39 -25.38 -41.07
C HIS A 276 33.51 -26.76 -41.74
N ALA A 277 33.99 -26.82 -42.99
CA ALA A 277 34.22 -28.09 -43.69
C ALA A 277 35.35 -28.93 -43.05
N ASN A 278 36.47 -28.29 -42.66
CA ASN A 278 37.56 -28.97 -41.96
C ASN A 278 37.16 -29.50 -40.57
N LEU A 279 36.31 -28.77 -39.84
CA LEU A 279 35.79 -29.22 -38.56
C LEU A 279 34.88 -30.45 -38.72
N ALA A 280 34.08 -30.51 -39.79
CA ALA A 280 33.21 -31.64 -40.08
C ALA A 280 33.97 -32.91 -40.53
N GLU A 281 35.12 -32.77 -41.19
CA GLU A 281 35.98 -33.91 -41.58
C GLU A 281 36.87 -34.41 -40.43
N GLY A 282 37.23 -33.55 -39.47
CA GLY A 282 38.09 -33.89 -38.32
C GLY A 282 37.39 -34.62 -37.16
N GLU A 283 36.06 -34.72 -37.14
CA GLU A 283 35.28 -35.44 -36.11
C GLU A 283 35.08 -36.95 -36.42
N VAL A 284 35.69 -37.46 -37.49
CA VAL A 284 35.51 -38.87 -37.93
C VAL A 284 36.75 -39.76 -37.69
N GLU A 285 37.81 -39.27 -37.04
CA GLU A 285 38.94 -40.08 -36.55
C GLU A 285 38.93 -40.28 -35.03
#